data_AF-A0A3B9DV08-F1
#
_entry.id   AF-A0A3B9DV08-F1
#
_cell.length_a   1.000
_cell.length_b   1.000
_cell.length_c   1.000
_cell.angle_alpha   90.00
_cell.angle_beta   90.00
_cell.angle_gamma   90.00
#
_symmetry.space_group_name_H-M   'P 1'
#
loop_
_entity.id
_entity.type
_entity.pdbx_description
1 polymer ?
#
loop_
_entity_poly.entity_id
_entity_poly.type
_entity_poly.pdbx_seq_one_letter_code
_entity_poly.pdbx_strand_id
1 'polypeptide(L)'
;MSESISITNPALTYVSIYEESGERVTSYVTGVHGETVEELMALAQSQYPSKLAVVQDALTYNNALQNDLLYKNGEYVPRPEPTEDEKREAALAALDAEYSTKIGEVESEMAKAKALEDEDYYSDLKAEREELVTEYTEKRGAI
;
A
#
# COMPACT_ATOMS: atom_id res chain seq x y z
N MET A 1 -4.65 25.38 -23.46
CA MET A 1 -5.88 24.66 -23.08
C MET A 1 -5.43 23.27 -22.66
N SER A 2 -5.49 22.96 -21.37
CA SER A 2 -5.23 21.61 -20.87
C SER A 2 -6.51 20.82 -21.04
N GLU A 3 -6.57 19.98 -22.08
CA GLU A 3 -7.65 19.00 -22.19
C GLU A 3 -7.57 18.09 -20.98
N SER A 4 -8.58 18.20 -20.11
CA SER A 4 -8.77 17.25 -19.03
C SER A 4 -9.06 15.89 -19.67
N ILE A 5 -8.09 15.00 -19.65
CA ILE A 5 -8.28 13.60 -20.04
C ILE A 5 -9.31 13.02 -19.08
N SER A 6 -10.54 12.91 -19.57
CA SER A 6 -11.62 12.27 -18.84
C SER A 6 -11.37 10.76 -18.87
N ILE A 7 -11.05 10.20 -17.71
CA ILE A 7 -10.88 8.75 -17.46
C ILE A 7 -12.14 7.91 -17.80
N THR A 8 -13.24 8.55 -18.22
CA THR A 8 -14.47 7.92 -18.68
C THR A 8 -14.66 7.93 -20.20
N ASN A 9 -13.66 8.28 -21.01
CA ASN A 9 -13.78 8.20 -22.47
C ASN A 9 -13.73 6.73 -22.94
N PRO A 10 -14.85 6.13 -23.43
CA PRO A 10 -14.90 4.73 -23.81
C PRO A 10 -14.06 4.39 -25.06
N ALA A 11 -13.54 5.40 -25.77
CA ALA A 11 -12.64 5.20 -26.91
C ALA A 11 -11.18 4.95 -26.51
N LEU A 12 -10.83 5.11 -25.22
CA LEU A 12 -9.47 4.89 -24.74
C LEU A 12 -9.20 3.39 -24.55
N THR A 13 -8.03 2.97 -25.01
CA THR A 13 -7.52 1.62 -24.82
C THR A 13 -6.34 1.67 -23.87
N TYR A 14 -6.34 0.74 -22.93
CA TYR A 14 -5.32 0.61 -21.90
C TYR A 14 -4.45 -0.61 -22.18
N VAL A 15 -3.15 -0.50 -21.88
CA VAL A 15 -2.22 -1.63 -21.81
C VAL A 15 -1.72 -1.71 -20.38
N SER A 16 -2.23 -2.68 -19.63
CA SER A 16 -1.83 -2.92 -18.24
C SER A 16 -0.75 -3.99 -18.17
N ILE A 17 0.26 -3.75 -17.35
CA ILE A 17 1.36 -4.68 -17.09
C ILE A 17 1.15 -5.37 -15.76
N TYR A 18 1.24 -6.69 -15.74
CA TYR A 18 1.00 -7.53 -14.57
C TYR A 18 2.23 -8.36 -14.19
N GLU A 19 2.43 -8.54 -12.90
CA GLU A 19 3.32 -9.56 -12.34
C GLU A 19 2.74 -10.96 -12.52
N GLU A 20 3.58 -11.99 -12.34
CA GLU A 20 3.14 -13.39 -12.32
C GLU A 20 2.10 -13.67 -11.22
N SER A 21 2.16 -12.94 -10.10
CA SER A 21 1.17 -12.99 -9.04
C SER A 21 -0.21 -12.43 -9.45
N GLY A 22 -0.33 -11.83 -10.63
CA GLY A 22 -1.52 -11.15 -11.13
C GLY A 22 -1.69 -9.71 -10.63
N GLU A 23 -0.74 -9.21 -9.84
CA GLU A 23 -0.70 -7.81 -9.39
C GLU A 23 -0.43 -6.88 -10.58
N ARG A 24 -1.17 -5.79 -10.65
CA ARG A 24 -0.90 -4.77 -11.67
C ARG A 24 0.30 -3.92 -11.24
N VAL A 25 1.29 -3.83 -12.12
CA VAL A 25 2.48 -2.98 -11.95
C VAL A 25 2.18 -1.55 -12.34
N THR A 26 1.67 -1.36 -13.56
CA THR A 26 1.33 -0.06 -14.13
C THR A 26 0.41 -0.24 -15.34
N SER A 27 -0.08 0.87 -15.89
CA SER A 27 -0.86 0.89 -17.11
C SER A 27 -0.48 2.07 -17.98
N TYR A 28 -0.51 1.84 -19.30
CA TYR A 28 -0.45 2.87 -20.32
C TYR A 28 -1.81 3.05 -20.97
N VAL A 29 -2.05 4.22 -21.56
CA VAL A 29 -3.32 4.57 -22.21
C VAL A 29 -3.07 5.36 -23.48
N THR A 30 -3.87 5.08 -24.51
CA THR A 30 -3.81 5.78 -25.80
C THR A 30 -4.11 7.28 -25.64
N GLY A 31 -3.48 8.12 -26.45
CA GLY A 31 -3.57 9.58 -26.37
C GLY A 31 -2.81 10.23 -25.20
N VAL A 32 -2.15 9.44 -24.35
CA VAL A 32 -1.32 9.95 -23.24
C VAL A 32 0.09 9.39 -23.29
N HIS A 33 0.22 8.06 -23.40
CA HIS A 33 1.52 7.37 -23.37
C HIS A 33 2.00 6.93 -24.76
N GLY A 34 1.14 7.12 -25.77
CA GLY A 34 1.31 6.72 -27.17
C GLY A 34 -0.02 6.88 -27.90
N GLU A 35 0.01 6.95 -29.21
CA GLU A 35 -1.19 7.17 -30.02
C GLU A 35 -1.92 5.85 -30.34
N THR A 36 -1.19 4.74 -30.37
CA THR A 36 -1.72 3.42 -30.74
C THR A 36 -1.43 2.34 -29.71
N VAL A 37 -2.20 1.25 -29.74
CA VAL A 37 -2.00 0.10 -28.85
C VAL A 37 -0.64 -0.57 -29.12
N GLU A 38 -0.20 -0.61 -30.38
CA GLU A 38 1.08 -1.17 -30.78
C GLU A 38 2.26 -0.43 -30.13
N GLU A 39 2.20 0.91 -30.08
CA GLU A 39 3.20 1.72 -29.41
C GLU A 39 3.26 1.43 -27.91
N LEU A 40 2.09 1.31 -27.26
CA LEU A 40 2.01 0.99 -25.84
C LEU A 40 2.51 -0.42 -25.52
N MET A 41 2.21 -1.40 -26.38
CA MET A 41 2.71 -2.77 -26.25
C MET A 41 4.23 -2.83 -26.42
N ALA A 42 4.78 -2.10 -27.40
CA ALA A 42 6.23 -1.98 -27.58
C ALA A 42 6.89 -1.32 -26.36
N LEU A 43 6.25 -0.28 -25.81
CA LEU A 43 6.72 0.38 -24.59
C LEU A 43 6.69 -0.55 -23.38
N ALA A 44 5.61 -1.30 -23.20
CA ALA A 44 5.48 -2.30 -22.15
C ALA A 44 6.56 -3.38 -22.26
N GLN A 45 6.78 -3.93 -23.46
CA GLN A 45 7.82 -4.94 -23.70
C GLN A 45 9.23 -4.38 -23.48
N SER A 46 9.48 -3.12 -23.83
CA SER A 46 10.79 -2.48 -23.61
C SER A 46 11.09 -2.22 -22.14
N GLN A 47 10.10 -1.80 -21.36
CA GLN A 47 10.30 -1.44 -19.94
C GLN A 47 10.12 -2.63 -18.98
N TYR A 48 9.26 -3.57 -19.35
CA TYR A 48 8.88 -4.72 -18.54
C TYR A 48 8.96 -6.03 -19.35
N PRO A 49 10.14 -6.39 -19.89
CA PRO A 49 10.27 -7.47 -20.88
C PRO A 49 9.87 -8.85 -20.39
N SER A 50 9.90 -9.07 -19.07
CA SER A 50 9.55 -10.34 -18.43
C SER A 50 8.11 -10.37 -17.88
N LYS A 51 7.33 -9.30 -18.06
CA LYS A 51 5.99 -9.16 -17.47
C LYS A 51 4.91 -9.31 -18.53
N LEU A 52 3.70 -9.62 -18.08
CA LEU A 52 2.57 -9.81 -18.96
C LEU A 52 1.89 -8.47 -19.26
N ALA A 53 1.81 -8.09 -20.53
CA ALA A 53 1.06 -6.92 -20.99
C ALA A 53 -0.31 -7.34 -21.55
N VAL A 54 -1.38 -6.68 -21.12
CA VAL A 54 -2.76 -7.01 -21.48
C VAL A 54 -3.46 -5.75 -22.00
N VAL A 55 -4.04 -5.86 -23.19
CA VAL A 55 -4.84 -4.80 -23.82
C VAL A 55 -6.27 -4.86 -23.29
N GLN A 56 -6.83 -3.70 -22.93
CA GLN A 56 -8.11 -3.58 -22.22
C GLN A 56 -8.87 -2.35 -22.71
N ASP A 57 -10.20 -2.42 -22.79
CA ASP A 57 -11.02 -1.23 -22.92
C ASP A 57 -11.14 -0.46 -21.59
N ALA A 58 -11.64 0.78 -21.65
CA ALA A 58 -11.81 1.62 -20.48
C ALA A 58 -12.74 1.01 -19.42
N LEU A 59 -13.77 0.25 -19.81
CA LEU A 59 -14.72 -0.34 -18.87
C LEU A 59 -14.06 -1.47 -18.07
N THR A 60 -13.36 -2.36 -18.76
CA THR A 60 -12.60 -3.48 -18.19
C THR A 60 -11.51 -2.97 -17.25
N TYR A 61 -10.74 -1.98 -17.70
CA TYR A 61 -9.69 -1.34 -16.90
C TYR A 61 -10.26 -0.74 -15.60
N ASN A 62 -11.32 0.06 -15.71
CA ASN A 62 -11.95 0.68 -14.55
C ASN A 62 -12.57 -0.35 -13.60
N ASN A 63 -13.20 -1.39 -14.12
CA ASN A 63 -13.76 -2.47 -13.31
C ASN A 63 -12.68 -3.23 -12.53
N ALA A 64 -11.54 -3.53 -13.16
CA ALA A 64 -10.42 -4.18 -12.51
C ALA A 64 -9.82 -3.32 -11.38
N LEU A 65 -9.73 -2.00 -11.59
CA LEU A 65 -9.28 -1.05 -10.57
C LEU A 65 -10.23 -0.94 -9.39
N GLN A 66 -11.51 -0.70 -9.68
CA GLN A 66 -12.51 -0.43 -8.64
C GLN A 66 -12.76 -1.64 -7.75
N ASN A 67 -12.66 -2.85 -8.29
CA ASN A 67 -12.89 -4.09 -7.56
C ASN A 67 -11.58 -4.80 -7.15
N ASP A 68 -10.42 -4.13 -7.29
CA ASP A 68 -9.10 -4.66 -6.94
C ASP A 68 -8.87 -6.10 -7.47
N LEU A 69 -9.13 -6.29 -8.76
CA LEU A 69 -9.02 -7.59 -9.43
C LEU A 69 -7.58 -7.88 -9.84
N LEU A 70 -7.15 -9.11 -9.59
CA LEU A 70 -5.90 -9.67 -10.08
C LEU A 70 -6.10 -10.26 -11.47
N TYR A 71 -5.09 -10.13 -12.35
CA TYR A 71 -5.12 -10.78 -13.66
C TYR A 71 -4.34 -12.09 -13.63
N LYS A 72 -5.03 -13.23 -13.62
CA LYS A 72 -4.42 -14.56 -13.52
C LYS A 72 -4.94 -15.46 -14.63
N ASN A 73 -4.03 -16.16 -15.29
CA ASN A 73 -4.37 -17.19 -16.30
C ASN A 73 -5.34 -16.71 -17.40
N GLY A 74 -5.26 -15.42 -17.77
CA GLY A 74 -6.13 -14.83 -18.81
C GLY A 74 -7.45 -14.24 -18.30
N GLU A 75 -7.70 -14.27 -16.99
CA GLU A 75 -8.95 -13.82 -16.40
C GLU A 75 -8.73 -12.84 -15.24
N TYR A 76 -9.75 -12.01 -14.97
CA TYR A 76 -9.78 -11.19 -13.76
C TYR A 76 -10.45 -11.94 -12.62
N VAL A 77 -9.74 -12.07 -11.52
CA VAL A 77 -10.22 -12.72 -10.31
C VAL A 77 -10.14 -11.75 -9.14
N PRO A 78 -11.10 -11.80 -8.20
CA PRO A 78 -11.00 -11.03 -6.97
C PRO A 78 -9.71 -11.36 -6.23
N ARG A 79 -9.12 -10.36 -5.58
CA ARG A 79 -8.07 -10.60 -4.60
C ARG A 79 -8.61 -11.55 -3.51
N PRO A 80 -7.89 -12.62 -3.17
CA PRO A 80 -8.27 -13.46 -2.03
C PRO A 80 -8.36 -12.60 -0.77
N GLU A 81 -9.40 -12.78 0.03
CA GLU A 81 -9.40 -12.16 1.36
C GLU A 81 -8.21 -12.69 2.18
N PRO A 82 -7.54 -11.83 2.97
CA PRO A 82 -6.54 -12.29 3.91
C PRO A 82 -7.12 -13.38 4.82
N THR A 83 -6.31 -14.41 5.06
CA THR A 83 -6.63 -15.44 6.04
C THR A 83 -6.72 -14.86 7.45
N GLU A 84 -7.38 -15.56 8.38
CA GLU A 84 -7.45 -15.10 9.76
C GLU A 84 -6.07 -14.98 10.42
N ASP A 85 -5.11 -15.84 10.03
CA ASP A 85 -3.73 -15.71 10.47
C ASP A 85 -3.05 -14.45 9.92
N GLU A 86 -3.21 -14.14 8.64
CA GLU A 86 -2.67 -12.90 8.04
C GLU A 86 -3.31 -11.65 8.66
N LYS A 87 -4.62 -11.68 8.97
CA LYS A 87 -5.30 -10.59 9.68
C LYS A 87 -4.73 -10.41 11.08
N ARG A 88 -4.52 -11.51 11.82
CA ARG A 88 -3.94 -11.51 13.16
C ARG A 88 -2.51 -10.96 13.15
N GLU A 89 -1.68 -11.41 12.21
CA GLU A 89 -0.31 -10.91 12.06
C GLU A 89 -0.27 -9.43 11.68
N ALA A 90 -1.15 -8.98 10.77
CA ALA A 90 -1.27 -7.56 10.43
C ALA A 90 -1.70 -6.71 11.64
N ALA A 91 -2.64 -7.21 12.46
CA ALA A 91 -3.06 -6.54 13.69
C ALA A 91 -1.93 -6.44 14.72
N LEU A 92 -1.17 -7.52 14.91
CA LEU A 92 0.02 -7.53 15.77
C LEU A 92 1.09 -6.54 15.26
N ALA A 93 1.39 -6.56 13.96
CA ALA A 93 2.39 -5.67 13.38
C ALA A 93 1.99 -4.18 13.50
N ALA A 94 0.70 -3.87 13.30
CA ALA A 94 0.18 -2.52 13.50
C ALA A 94 0.30 -2.06 14.96
N LEU A 95 -0.04 -2.94 15.91
CA LEU A 95 0.09 -2.66 17.34
C LEU A 95 1.56 -2.47 17.74
N ASP A 96 2.45 -3.36 17.28
CA ASP A 96 3.89 -3.30 17.55
C ASP A 96 4.48 -1.98 17.03
N ALA A 97 4.07 -1.51 15.84
CA ALA A 97 4.50 -0.24 15.26
C ALA A 97 3.98 0.99 16.03
N GLU A 98 2.71 0.97 16.42
CA GLU A 98 2.09 2.04 17.21
C GLU A 98 2.83 2.24 18.54
N TYR A 99 3.04 1.16 19.30
CA TYR A 99 3.66 1.24 20.62
C TYR A 99 5.16 1.47 20.57
N SER A 100 5.85 0.96 19.54
CA SER A 100 7.24 1.32 19.29
C SER A 100 7.41 2.84 19.13
N THR A 101 6.49 3.48 18.41
CA THR A 101 6.49 4.94 18.22
C THR A 101 6.22 5.67 19.54
N LYS A 102 5.12 5.35 20.23
CA LYS A 102 4.74 6.01 21.50
C LYS A 102 5.81 5.87 22.58
N ILE A 103 6.33 4.66 22.78
CA ILE A 103 7.37 4.41 23.78
C ILE A 103 8.67 5.13 23.37
N GLY A 104 9.02 5.12 22.08
CA GLY A 104 10.20 5.83 21.58
C GLY A 104 10.12 7.36 21.78
N GLU A 105 8.94 7.96 21.62
CA GLU A 105 8.70 9.37 21.91
C GLU A 105 8.91 9.69 23.39
N VAL A 106 8.31 8.89 24.29
CA VAL A 106 8.51 9.04 25.74
C VAL A 106 9.98 8.85 26.12
N GLU A 107 10.67 7.85 25.59
CA GLU A 107 12.10 7.61 25.85
C GLU A 107 12.99 8.76 25.36
N SER A 108 12.63 9.40 24.24
CA SER A 108 13.30 10.60 23.73
C SER A 108 13.13 11.79 24.69
N GLU A 109 11.92 12.02 25.19
CA GLU A 109 11.67 13.06 26.19
C GLU A 109 12.37 12.75 27.53
N MET A 110 12.42 11.48 27.94
CA MET A 110 13.17 11.06 29.14
C MET A 110 14.65 11.39 29.01
N ALA A 111 15.25 11.18 27.83
CA ALA A 111 16.64 11.53 27.58
C ALA A 111 16.88 13.05 27.69
N LYS A 112 15.94 13.87 27.21
CA LYS A 112 16.00 15.35 27.33
C LYS A 112 15.85 15.80 28.77
N ALA A 113 14.85 15.29 29.50
CA ALA A 113 14.62 15.59 30.91
C ALA A 113 15.87 15.29 31.74
N LYS A 114 16.49 14.13 31.52
CA LYS A 114 17.75 13.75 32.16
C LYS A 114 18.91 14.70 31.82
N ALA A 115 19.01 15.16 30.57
CA ALA A 115 20.05 16.10 30.16
C ALA A 115 19.87 17.50 30.75
N LEU A 116 18.63 17.89 31.06
CA LEU A 116 18.27 19.15 31.70
C LEU A 116 18.25 19.06 33.24
N GLU A 117 18.54 17.87 33.81
CA GLU A 117 18.44 17.59 35.25
C GLU A 117 17.02 17.85 35.81
N ASP A 118 15.99 17.67 34.99
CA ASP A 118 14.58 17.78 35.39
C ASP A 118 14.07 16.44 35.95
N GLU A 119 14.36 16.21 37.23
CA GLU A 119 14.07 14.94 37.91
C GLU A 119 12.57 14.67 38.11
N ASP A 120 11.77 15.73 38.32
CA ASP A 120 10.32 15.63 38.49
C ASP A 120 9.68 15.19 37.16
N TYR A 121 9.99 15.88 36.06
CA TYR A 121 9.47 15.51 34.75
C TYR A 121 9.96 14.14 34.28
N TYR A 122 11.22 13.78 34.57
CA TYR A 122 11.75 12.45 34.27
C TYR A 122 10.97 11.34 35.01
N SER A 123 10.55 11.60 36.25
CA SER A 123 9.77 10.63 37.04
C SER A 123 8.37 10.42 36.47
N ASP A 124 7.71 11.49 36.01
CA ASP A 124 6.42 11.42 35.34
C ASP A 124 6.51 10.60 34.04
N LEU A 125 7.52 10.88 33.20
CA LEU A 125 7.73 10.13 31.95
C LEU A 125 8.04 8.64 32.18
N LYS A 126 8.70 8.30 33.29
CA LYS A 126 8.94 6.90 33.65
C LYS A 126 7.63 6.17 33.97
N ALA A 127 6.72 6.82 34.70
CA ALA A 127 5.40 6.26 34.99
C ALA A 127 4.58 6.07 33.71
N GLU A 128 4.56 7.08 32.83
CA GLU A 128 3.90 7.00 31.52
C GLU A 128 4.44 5.84 30.67
N ARG A 129 5.77 5.66 30.62
CA ARG A 129 6.39 4.54 29.91
C ARG A 129 5.94 3.18 30.46
N GLU A 130 5.87 3.04 31.78
CA GLU A 130 5.42 1.80 32.44
C GLU A 130 3.94 1.49 32.14
N GLU A 131 3.09 2.51 32.10
CA GLU A 131 1.69 2.39 31.69
C GLU A 131 1.57 1.95 30.23
N LEU A 132 2.29 2.59 29.30
CA LEU A 132 2.30 2.23 27.89
C LEU A 132 2.77 0.79 27.65
N VAL A 133 3.80 0.34 28.37
CA VAL A 133 4.30 -1.05 28.25
C VAL A 133 3.28 -2.06 28.78
N THR A 134 2.58 -1.74 29.86
CA THR A 134 1.50 -2.57 30.40
C THR A 134 0.36 -2.68 29.40
N GLU A 135 -0.14 -1.54 28.91
CA GLU A 135 -1.22 -1.47 27.94
C GLU A 135 -0.90 -2.25 26.65
N TYR A 136 0.32 -2.08 26.13
CA TYR A 136 0.82 -2.83 24.98
C TYR A 136 0.77 -4.34 25.22
N THR A 137 1.27 -4.79 26.36
CA THR A 137 1.37 -6.22 26.69
C THR A 137 -0.03 -6.85 26.76
N GLU A 138 -0.98 -6.15 27.39
CA GLU A 138 -2.38 -6.59 27.50
C GLU A 138 -3.05 -6.66 26.13
N LYS A 139 -2.97 -5.57 25.34
CA LYS A 139 -3.58 -5.52 24.00
C LYS A 139 -2.99 -6.55 23.06
N ARG A 140 -1.68 -6.74 23.09
CA ARG A 140 -0.98 -7.71 22.24
C ARG A 140 -1.34 -9.14 22.60
N GLY A 141 -1.54 -9.45 23.88
CA GLY A 141 -1.99 -10.76 24.34
C GLY A 141 -3.45 -11.09 24.01
N ALA A 142 -4.25 -10.08 23.67
CA ALA A 142 -5.66 -10.24 23.30
C ALA A 142 -5.89 -10.45 21.78
N ILE A 143 -4.82 -10.37 20.97
CA ILE A 143 -4.83 -10.63 19.52
C ILE A 143 -4.32 -12.05 19.24
#